data_AF-A0A2M7TTM1-F1
#
_entry.id   AF-A0A2M7TTM1-F1
#
_cell.length_a   1.000
_cell.length_b   1.000
_cell.length_c   1.000
_cell.angle_alpha   90.00
_cell.angle_beta   90.00
_cell.angle_gamma   90.00
#
_symmetry.space_group_name_H-M   'P 1'
#
loop_
_entity.id
_entity.type
_entity.pdbx_description
1 polymer ?
#
loop_
_entity_poly.entity_id
_entity_poly.type
_entity_poly.pdbx_seq_one_letter_code
_entity_poly.pdbx_strand_id
1 'polypeptide(L)'
;MDTGNISALVLAGGKGIRIGQSLPKVLNPIVGKPMIHYSLDTIRKIPIHHILVVVGFRDLDVRGSIRNEDIDYVYQAEQLGTGHALKISIPELPLECNEVIVLNGDDSAFYDVFTLREFIENHRQSKAKLSLMTMKVKKPTGLGRISRNPNGKIQKIIEERDALENEKKINEINTGCYIFNIDWLKKSIGQISKSNSGEYYIPDLISIAVNQKTHVNSYLLENNKEWVSVNTQEQLKEANIEILKRLKKKKQPTVFVFGIDNTLINTDAIKKHVGQNLVPDLFGDKLINTFWEEYENTRKNFGFVSIPDFSDAFATRVNIPEYSYSIRKMFYSLPFDRFICDGVNELMDYIQEKGEIAIVSEGDLVYQPIKIKNLPFVKYIDEVFVFENKITNIDKIVDIYQDWRKIIIDDKASVLSSFKKLDPEAITIHLQQGTYGHIPQSGFTPNLEAKNIDQVRKFIQEL
;
A
#
# COMPACT_ATOMS: atom_id res chain seq x y z
N MET A 1 17.03 24.35 11.13
CA MET A 1 17.09 24.59 9.68
C MET A 1 15.75 25.15 9.29
N ASP A 2 15.71 26.26 8.56
CA ASP A 2 14.48 26.83 8.04
C ASP A 2 13.84 25.77 7.11
N THR A 3 12.78 25.10 7.59
CA THR A 3 12.28 23.89 6.93
C THR A 3 11.46 24.20 5.69
N GLY A 4 11.21 25.47 5.35
CA GLY A 4 10.49 25.94 4.15
C GLY A 4 9.28 25.07 3.81
N ASN A 5 8.07 25.49 4.16
CA ASN A 5 6.85 24.67 4.10
C ASN A 5 6.75 23.84 2.80
N ILE A 6 7.11 22.56 2.90
CA ILE A 6 7.08 21.60 1.80
C ILE A 6 5.94 20.61 2.02
N SER A 7 5.14 20.41 0.98
CA SER A 7 4.06 19.41 0.95
C SER A 7 4.46 18.22 0.09
N ALA A 8 3.89 17.05 0.35
CA ALA A 8 4.00 15.87 -0.51
C ALA A 8 2.70 15.67 -1.30
N LEU A 9 2.83 15.37 -2.59
CA LEU A 9 1.72 14.97 -3.46
C LEU A 9 2.00 13.56 -4.00
N VAL A 10 1.18 12.59 -3.62
CA VAL A 10 1.28 11.19 -4.07
C VAL A 10 0.24 10.90 -5.15
N LEU A 11 0.69 10.55 -6.34
CA LEU A 11 -0.19 10.23 -7.47
C LEU A 11 -0.67 8.78 -7.39
N ALA A 12 -1.97 8.57 -7.16
CA ALA A 12 -2.57 7.26 -6.87
C ALA A 12 -3.85 6.97 -7.68
N GLY A 13 -4.16 7.77 -8.70
CA GLY A 13 -5.40 7.64 -9.50
C GLY A 13 -5.39 6.56 -10.59
N GLY A 14 -4.25 5.89 -10.81
CA GLY A 14 -4.03 4.98 -11.94
C GLY A 14 -4.68 3.61 -11.78
N LYS A 15 -5.32 3.12 -12.87
CA LYS A 15 -5.97 1.79 -12.91
C LYS A 15 -5.01 0.60 -12.86
N GLY A 16 -3.81 0.71 -13.46
CA GLY A 16 -2.81 -0.38 -13.41
C GLY A 16 -3.07 -1.58 -14.34
N ILE A 17 -3.74 -1.37 -15.47
CA ILE A 17 -4.23 -2.43 -16.39
C ILE A 17 -3.16 -3.50 -16.74
N ARG A 18 -1.89 -3.09 -16.88
CA ARG A 18 -0.78 -3.97 -17.27
C ARG A 18 -0.33 -4.98 -16.19
N ILE A 19 -0.75 -4.80 -14.94
CA ILE A 19 -0.48 -5.77 -13.86
C ILE A 19 -1.48 -6.94 -13.93
N GLY A 20 -2.65 -6.72 -14.54
CA GLY A 20 -3.66 -7.76 -14.73
C GLY A 20 -4.56 -8.04 -13.52
N GLN A 21 -4.49 -7.22 -12.47
CA GLN A 21 -5.39 -7.29 -11.30
C GLN A 21 -6.54 -6.27 -11.40
N SER A 22 -7.67 -6.56 -10.75
CA SER A 22 -8.83 -5.66 -10.67
C SER A 22 -8.61 -4.48 -9.72
N LEU A 23 -7.61 -4.57 -8.84
CA LEU A 23 -7.25 -3.55 -7.85
C LEU A 23 -6.62 -2.31 -8.50
N PRO A 24 -6.84 -1.12 -7.93
CA PRO A 24 -6.02 0.06 -8.24
C PRO A 24 -4.53 -0.28 -8.20
N LYS A 25 -3.74 0.28 -9.12
CA LYS A 25 -2.31 -0.04 -9.25
C LYS A 25 -1.61 0.00 -7.90
N VAL A 26 -1.78 1.10 -7.20
CA VAL A 26 -1.16 1.40 -5.91
C VAL A 26 -1.57 0.49 -4.74
N LEU A 27 -2.67 -0.27 -4.89
CA LEU A 27 -3.13 -1.24 -3.91
C LEU A 27 -2.65 -2.67 -4.19
N ASN A 28 -1.97 -2.89 -5.31
CA ASN A 28 -1.34 -4.19 -5.55
C ASN A 28 -0.23 -4.40 -4.49
N PRO A 29 -0.18 -5.57 -3.82
CA PRO A 29 0.71 -5.77 -2.70
C PRO A 29 2.14 -6.14 -3.13
N ILE A 30 3.11 -5.56 -2.44
CA ILE A 30 4.48 -6.06 -2.40
C ILE A 30 4.68 -6.73 -1.03
N VAL A 31 4.92 -8.03 -1.04
CA VAL A 31 5.04 -8.85 0.18
C VAL A 31 3.84 -8.65 1.10
N GLY A 32 2.63 -8.69 0.54
CA GLY A 32 1.38 -8.60 1.30
C GLY A 32 1.01 -7.21 1.84
N LYS A 33 1.82 -6.18 1.57
CA LYS A 33 1.51 -4.78 1.93
C LYS A 33 1.28 -3.96 0.65
N PRO A 34 0.21 -3.14 0.55
CA PRO A 34 -0.04 -2.37 -0.66
C PRO A 34 1.05 -1.31 -0.94
N MET A 35 1.42 -1.11 -2.20
CA MET A 35 2.55 -0.26 -2.62
C MET A 35 2.53 1.16 -2.02
N ILE A 36 1.36 1.79 -2.00
CA ILE A 36 1.23 3.15 -1.48
C ILE A 36 1.63 3.29 -0.01
N HIS A 37 1.43 2.24 0.80
CA HIS A 37 1.79 2.30 2.22
C HIS A 37 3.29 2.42 2.41
N TYR A 38 4.10 1.73 1.61
CA TYR A 38 5.56 1.91 1.65
C TYR A 38 5.96 3.36 1.35
N SER A 39 5.34 3.97 0.35
CA SER A 39 5.60 5.37 -0.02
C SER A 39 5.21 6.32 1.12
N LEU A 40 4.01 6.16 1.69
CA LEU A 40 3.51 7.00 2.78
C LEU A 40 4.32 6.84 4.07
N ASP A 41 4.77 5.63 4.38
CA ASP A 41 5.62 5.38 5.56
C ASP A 41 6.97 6.09 5.46
N THR A 42 7.56 6.16 4.25
CA THR A 42 8.77 6.95 4.00
C THR A 42 8.47 8.45 4.08
N ILE A 43 7.39 8.93 3.44
CA ILE A 43 7.01 10.35 3.43
C ILE A 43 6.76 10.88 4.85
N ARG A 44 6.12 10.11 5.72
CA ARG A 44 5.89 10.50 7.13
C ARG A 44 7.16 10.68 7.94
N LYS A 45 8.28 10.11 7.49
CA LYS A 45 9.58 10.17 8.18
C LYS A 45 10.47 11.31 7.67
N ILE A 46 10.03 12.09 6.68
CA ILE A 46 10.76 13.25 6.15
C ILE A 46 10.02 14.56 6.53
N PRO A 47 10.68 15.74 6.50
CA PRO A 47 10.10 16.98 7.02
C PRO A 47 9.03 17.55 6.07
N ILE A 48 7.87 16.90 5.99
CA ILE A 48 6.71 17.26 5.18
C ILE A 48 5.62 17.82 6.09
N HIS A 49 5.09 18.98 5.73
CA HIS A 49 4.04 19.66 6.51
C HIS A 49 2.65 19.11 6.20
N HIS A 50 2.44 18.65 4.96
CA HIS A 50 1.12 18.28 4.47
C HIS A 50 1.24 17.21 3.38
N ILE A 51 0.37 16.20 3.42
CA ILE A 51 0.37 15.08 2.47
C ILE A 51 -0.98 15.08 1.72
N LEU A 52 -0.91 15.21 0.40
CA LEU A 52 -2.05 15.03 -0.49
C LEU A 52 -1.89 13.74 -1.29
N VAL A 53 -2.98 12.99 -1.43
CA VAL A 53 -3.05 11.81 -2.29
C VAL A 53 -4.07 12.05 -3.40
N VAL A 54 -3.62 12.00 -4.66
CA VAL A 54 -4.53 12.09 -5.81
C VAL A 54 -5.13 10.73 -6.08
N VAL A 55 -6.44 10.59 -5.91
CA VAL A 55 -7.20 9.35 -6.11
C VAL A 55 -8.10 9.45 -7.33
N GLY A 56 -8.44 8.32 -7.94
CA GLY A 56 -9.21 8.28 -9.20
C GLY A 56 -9.98 6.97 -9.32
N PHE A 57 -9.45 6.01 -10.07
CA PHE A 57 -10.09 4.70 -10.21
C PHE A 57 -10.25 4.01 -8.84
N ARG A 58 -11.51 3.64 -8.50
CA ARG A 58 -11.90 3.02 -7.22
C ARG A 58 -11.35 3.79 -6.01
N ASP A 59 -11.57 5.09 -5.98
CA ASP A 59 -11.03 6.00 -4.97
C ASP A 59 -11.40 5.60 -3.53
N LEU A 60 -12.61 5.11 -3.28
CA LEU A 60 -13.02 4.61 -1.96
C LEU A 60 -12.10 3.50 -1.44
N ASP A 61 -11.65 2.61 -2.31
CA ASP A 61 -10.78 1.49 -1.93
C ASP A 61 -9.40 2.03 -1.52
N VAL A 62 -8.88 3.01 -2.27
CA VAL A 62 -7.60 3.67 -1.97
C VAL A 62 -7.69 4.48 -0.67
N ARG A 63 -8.70 5.34 -0.55
CA ARG A 63 -8.97 6.14 0.66
C ARG A 63 -9.17 5.25 1.88
N GLY A 64 -9.99 4.21 1.73
CA GLY A 64 -10.24 3.23 2.77
C GLY A 64 -8.93 2.64 3.25
N SER A 65 -8.12 2.08 2.35
CA SER A 65 -6.84 1.44 2.66
C SER A 65 -5.89 2.37 3.41
N ILE A 66 -5.84 3.65 3.02
CA ILE A 66 -4.92 4.63 3.59
C ILE A 66 -5.42 5.24 4.90
N ARG A 67 -6.74 5.40 5.08
CA ARG A 67 -7.44 6.17 6.13
C ARG A 67 -6.56 6.58 7.32
N ASN A 68 -6.18 7.86 7.36
CA ASN A 68 -5.53 8.55 8.48
C ASN A 68 -5.92 10.04 8.44
N GLU A 69 -5.87 10.70 9.59
CA GLU A 69 -6.21 12.12 9.74
C GLU A 69 -5.14 13.07 9.17
N ASP A 70 -3.96 12.55 8.82
CA ASP A 70 -2.81 13.33 8.32
C ASP A 70 -2.76 13.48 6.78
N ILE A 71 -3.77 12.97 6.07
CA ILE A 71 -3.79 12.91 4.60
C ILE A 71 -5.06 13.54 4.04
N ASP A 72 -4.87 14.49 3.13
CA ASP A 72 -5.93 15.02 2.28
C ASP A 72 -5.98 14.31 0.93
N TYR A 73 -7.15 14.32 0.30
CA TYR A 73 -7.39 13.59 -0.95
C TYR A 73 -7.91 14.52 -2.04
N VAL A 74 -7.29 14.43 -3.22
CA VAL A 74 -7.74 15.13 -4.42
C VAL A 74 -8.34 14.12 -5.38
N TYR A 75 -9.60 14.31 -5.79
CA TYR A 75 -10.27 13.38 -6.70
C TYR A 75 -10.04 13.77 -8.16
N GLN A 76 -9.35 12.91 -8.90
CA GLN A 76 -9.20 12.98 -10.34
C GLN A 76 -10.33 12.21 -11.04
N ALA A 77 -11.45 12.89 -11.28
CA ALA A 77 -12.62 12.32 -11.95
C ALA A 77 -12.28 11.76 -13.35
N GLU A 78 -11.56 12.55 -14.16
CA GLU A 78 -11.06 12.14 -15.48
C GLU A 78 -9.55 11.91 -15.44
N GLN A 79 -9.09 10.69 -15.74
CA GLN A 79 -7.67 10.31 -15.70
C GLN A 79 -6.89 10.81 -16.93
N LEU A 80 -6.85 12.13 -17.14
CA LEU A 80 -6.19 12.80 -18.28
C LEU A 80 -4.65 12.92 -18.14
N GLY A 81 -4.00 12.02 -17.40
CA GLY A 81 -2.55 12.02 -17.19
C GLY A 81 -2.04 12.69 -15.91
N THR A 82 -0.74 12.58 -15.66
CA THR A 82 -0.07 13.03 -14.42
C THR A 82 -0.01 14.55 -14.29
N GLY A 83 0.12 15.27 -15.40
CA GLY A 83 0.07 16.72 -15.44
C GLY A 83 -1.31 17.25 -15.04
N HIS A 84 -2.39 16.56 -15.44
CA HIS A 84 -3.74 16.88 -14.99
C HIS A 84 -3.91 16.65 -13.49
N ALA A 85 -3.42 15.51 -12.98
CA ALA A 85 -3.43 15.20 -11.55
C ALA A 85 -2.70 16.28 -10.72
N LEU A 86 -1.52 16.71 -11.17
CA LEU A 86 -0.78 17.80 -10.53
C LEU A 86 -1.58 19.11 -10.57
N LYS A 87 -2.16 19.45 -11.73
CA LYS A 87 -2.92 20.70 -11.93
C LYS A 87 -4.10 20.84 -10.98
N ILE A 88 -4.92 19.80 -10.84
CA ILE A 88 -6.10 19.84 -9.97
C ILE A 88 -5.74 19.83 -8.48
N SER A 89 -4.51 19.45 -8.12
CA SER A 89 -4.05 19.39 -6.73
C SER A 89 -3.48 20.72 -6.23
N ILE A 90 -3.05 21.61 -7.14
CA ILE A 90 -2.45 22.90 -6.77
C ILE A 90 -3.37 23.78 -5.91
N PRO A 91 -4.69 23.90 -6.18
CA PRO A 91 -5.61 24.67 -5.33
C PRO A 91 -5.80 24.10 -3.93
N GLU A 92 -5.58 22.80 -3.75
CA GLU A 92 -5.76 22.07 -2.49
C GLU A 92 -4.50 22.11 -1.60
N LEU A 93 -3.39 22.61 -2.11
CA LEU A 93 -2.17 22.80 -1.32
C LEU A 93 -2.36 23.92 -0.29
N PRO A 94 -1.78 23.79 0.92
CA PRO A 94 -1.81 24.85 1.93
C PRO A 94 -1.33 26.20 1.38
N LEU A 95 -1.91 27.30 1.86
CA LEU A 95 -1.56 28.65 1.39
C LEU A 95 -0.10 29.00 1.64
N GLU A 96 0.45 28.50 2.73
CA GLU A 96 1.82 28.66 3.17
C GLU A 96 2.79 27.71 2.47
N CYS A 97 2.34 26.83 1.57
CA CYS A 97 3.18 25.89 0.83
C CYS A 97 4.09 26.61 -0.18
N ASN A 98 5.40 26.46 -0.02
CA ASN A 98 6.42 27.04 -0.89
C ASN A 98 6.95 26.04 -1.91
N GLU A 99 6.99 24.77 -1.54
CA GLU A 99 7.56 23.66 -2.30
C GLU A 99 6.63 22.45 -2.26
N VAL A 100 6.55 21.68 -3.35
CA VAL A 100 5.85 20.40 -3.37
C VAL A 100 6.76 19.31 -3.92
N ILE A 101 6.94 18.24 -3.16
CA ILE A 101 7.54 16.99 -3.65
C ILE A 101 6.42 16.12 -4.24
N VAL A 102 6.56 15.70 -5.49
CA VAL A 102 5.58 14.87 -6.20
C VAL A 102 6.18 13.48 -6.39
N LEU A 103 5.44 12.45 -5.95
CA LEU A 103 5.83 11.05 -6.04
C LEU A 103 4.70 10.23 -6.67
N ASN A 104 5.04 9.15 -7.40
CA ASN A 104 4.03 8.17 -7.81
C ASN A 104 3.75 7.19 -6.66
N GLY A 105 2.51 6.79 -6.43
CA GLY A 105 2.15 5.88 -5.32
C GLY A 105 2.56 4.41 -5.52
N ASP A 106 3.31 4.11 -6.59
CA ASP A 106 3.77 2.77 -6.99
C ASP A 106 5.30 2.63 -6.83
N ASP A 107 6.07 3.11 -7.80
CA ASP A 107 7.52 2.94 -7.92
C ASP A 107 8.28 3.61 -6.76
N SER A 108 7.63 4.57 -6.08
CA SER A 108 8.18 5.28 -4.90
C SER A 108 8.21 4.42 -3.63
N ALA A 109 7.64 3.21 -3.66
CA ALA A 109 7.65 2.27 -2.54
C ALA A 109 9.07 1.89 -2.06
N PHE A 110 10.10 2.18 -2.86
CA PHE A 110 11.46 1.75 -2.62
C PHE A 110 12.39 2.84 -2.08
N TYR A 111 11.99 4.10 -2.10
CA TYR A 111 12.86 5.21 -1.67
C TYR A 111 13.19 5.12 -0.18
N ASP A 112 14.46 5.36 0.15
CA ASP A 112 14.90 5.53 1.52
C ASP A 112 14.61 6.95 2.04
N VAL A 113 14.41 7.05 3.35
CA VAL A 113 14.16 8.31 4.07
C VAL A 113 15.32 9.29 3.89
N PHE A 114 16.57 8.80 3.95
CA PHE A 114 17.76 9.63 3.81
C PHE A 114 17.88 10.18 2.38
N THR A 115 17.61 9.37 1.36
CA THR A 115 17.64 9.76 -0.04
C THR A 115 16.63 10.88 -0.34
N LEU A 116 15.39 10.77 0.15
CA LEU A 116 14.40 11.83 -0.06
C LEU A 116 14.78 13.13 0.67
N ARG A 117 15.37 13.05 1.87
CA ARG A 117 15.89 14.23 2.59
C ARG A 117 17.03 14.90 1.82
N GLU A 118 18.00 14.13 1.34
CA GLU A 118 19.11 14.64 0.55
C GLU A 118 18.62 15.28 -0.75
N PHE A 119 17.62 14.69 -1.41
CA PHE A 119 17.01 15.27 -2.60
C PHE A 119 16.38 16.64 -2.34
N ILE A 120 15.68 16.81 -1.21
CA ILE A 120 15.12 18.10 -0.79
C ILE A 120 16.22 19.11 -0.50
N GLU A 121 17.25 18.72 0.24
CA GLU A 121 18.39 19.60 0.54
C GLU A 121 19.12 20.03 -0.74
N ASN A 122 19.34 19.10 -1.67
CA ASN A 122 19.97 19.37 -2.96
C ASN A 122 19.14 20.34 -3.81
N HIS A 123 17.81 20.22 -3.82
CA HIS A 123 16.92 21.19 -4.46
C HIS A 123 17.11 22.60 -3.88
N ARG A 124 17.11 22.72 -2.56
CA ARG A 124 17.24 24.01 -1.87
C ARG A 124 18.62 24.65 -2.07
N GLN A 125 19.69 23.85 -1.97
CA GLN A 125 21.07 24.31 -2.18
C GLN A 125 21.30 24.79 -3.63
N SER A 126 20.73 24.10 -4.61
CA SER A 126 20.81 24.51 -6.02
C SER A 126 19.97 25.75 -6.34
N LYS A 127 19.05 26.16 -5.45
CA LYS A 127 18.07 27.24 -5.68
C LYS A 127 17.26 27.01 -6.96
N ALA A 128 17.07 25.76 -7.34
CA ALA A 128 16.29 25.40 -8.52
C ALA A 128 14.81 25.70 -8.28
N LYS A 129 14.05 25.94 -9.35
CA LYS A 129 12.57 26.01 -9.27
C LYS A 129 11.92 24.67 -9.60
N LEU A 130 12.68 23.77 -10.20
CA LEU A 130 12.30 22.42 -10.55
C LEU A 130 13.52 21.51 -10.34
N SER A 131 13.36 20.52 -9.47
CA SER A 131 14.29 19.39 -9.37
C SER A 131 13.60 18.09 -9.77
N LEU A 132 14.34 17.17 -10.37
CA LEU A 132 13.87 15.80 -10.59
C LEU A 132 14.94 14.78 -10.17
N MET A 133 14.47 13.61 -9.75
CA MET A 133 15.34 12.48 -9.48
C MET A 133 15.50 11.62 -10.73
N THR A 134 16.75 11.34 -11.10
CA THR A 134 17.11 10.51 -12.26
C THR A 134 17.85 9.26 -11.79
N MET A 135 17.92 8.25 -12.65
CA MET A 135 18.60 7.00 -12.33
C MET A 135 19.24 6.40 -13.59
N LYS A 136 20.37 5.72 -13.47
CA LYS A 136 20.95 4.94 -14.57
C LYS A 136 20.53 3.48 -14.47
N VAL A 137 19.94 2.94 -15.53
CA VAL A 137 19.44 1.55 -15.56
C VAL A 137 20.06 0.76 -16.71
N LYS A 138 20.17 -0.57 -16.54
CA LYS A 138 20.69 -1.45 -17.61
C LYS A 138 19.68 -1.66 -18.73
N LYS A 139 18.38 -1.70 -18.40
CA LYS A 139 17.27 -1.93 -19.34
C LYS A 139 16.27 -0.77 -19.22
N PRO A 140 16.39 0.28 -20.04
CA PRO A 140 15.54 1.46 -19.88
C PRO A 140 14.20 1.36 -20.60
N THR A 141 13.92 0.26 -21.33
CA THR A 141 12.68 0.05 -22.09
C THR A 141 11.43 0.35 -21.27
N GLY A 142 10.57 1.21 -21.80
CA GLY A 142 9.30 1.58 -21.17
C GLY A 142 9.36 2.79 -20.24
N LEU A 143 10.53 3.42 -20.07
CA LEU A 143 10.76 4.53 -19.13
C LEU A 143 11.04 5.86 -19.85
N GLY A 144 10.79 7.01 -19.21
CA GLY A 144 11.16 8.31 -19.78
C GLY A 144 12.68 8.52 -19.77
N ARG A 145 13.29 8.90 -20.90
CA ARG A 145 14.75 9.13 -21.05
C ARG A 145 15.14 10.58 -20.75
N ILE A 146 16.24 10.77 -20.03
CA ILE A 146 16.78 12.11 -19.74
C ILE A 146 17.69 12.55 -20.90
N SER A 147 17.24 13.55 -21.67
CA SER A 147 18.05 14.17 -22.71
C SER A 147 18.86 15.32 -22.12
N ARG A 148 20.18 15.30 -22.32
CA ARG A 148 21.11 16.34 -21.88
C ARG A 148 21.85 16.95 -23.07
N ASN A 149 22.17 18.23 -22.96
CA ASN A 149 23.05 18.92 -23.91
C ASN A 149 24.54 18.57 -23.65
N PRO A 150 25.47 18.97 -24.54
CA PRO A 150 26.90 18.69 -24.37
C PRO A 150 27.53 19.25 -23.07
N ASN A 151 26.91 20.26 -22.45
CA ASN A 151 27.34 20.82 -21.17
C ASN A 151 26.74 20.07 -19.96
N GLY A 152 26.08 18.93 -20.19
CA GLY A 152 25.48 18.10 -19.14
C GLY A 152 24.15 18.61 -18.59
N LYS A 153 23.59 19.71 -19.12
CA LYS A 153 22.31 20.27 -18.66
C LYS A 153 21.14 19.54 -19.30
N ILE A 154 20.09 19.30 -18.53
CA ILE A 154 18.85 18.67 -19.01
C ILE A 154 18.16 19.58 -20.03
N GLN A 155 17.65 18.99 -21.10
CA GLN A 155 16.87 19.67 -22.14
C GLN A 155 15.40 19.26 -22.11
N LYS A 156 15.13 17.95 -22.05
CA LYS A 156 13.78 17.38 -22.04
C LYS A 156 13.81 15.96 -21.48
N ILE A 157 12.64 15.46 -21.12
CA ILE A 157 12.41 14.03 -20.90
C ILE A 157 11.71 13.49 -22.16
N ILE A 158 12.13 12.32 -22.63
CA ILE A 158 11.59 11.69 -23.84
C ILE A 158 10.90 10.40 -23.44
N GLU A 159 9.58 10.33 -23.59
CA GLU A 159 8.82 9.12 -23.29
C GLU A 159 9.17 7.99 -24.27
N GLU A 160 9.12 6.73 -23.81
CA GLU A 160 9.48 5.56 -24.63
C GLU A 160 8.71 5.52 -25.96
N ARG A 161 7.43 5.90 -25.95
CA ARG A 161 6.56 5.89 -27.13
C ARG A 161 6.97 6.91 -28.19
N ASP A 162 7.59 8.00 -27.77
CA ASP A 162 7.98 9.12 -28.63
C ASP A 162 9.49 9.10 -28.95
N ALA A 163 10.26 8.18 -28.35
CA ALA A 163 11.71 8.10 -28.50
C ALA A 163 12.14 7.50 -29.84
N LEU A 164 13.11 8.15 -30.49
CA LEU A 164 13.83 7.62 -31.65
C LEU A 164 14.82 6.51 -31.25
N GLU A 165 15.27 5.70 -32.21
CA GLU A 165 16.17 4.54 -31.94
C GLU A 165 17.51 4.93 -31.26
N ASN A 166 18.03 6.13 -31.52
CA ASN A 166 19.18 6.66 -30.82
C ASN A 166 18.84 7.14 -29.40
N GLU A 167 17.67 7.75 -29.21
CA GLU A 167 17.18 8.22 -27.91
C GLU A 167 16.84 7.05 -26.97
N LYS A 168 16.32 5.94 -27.50
CA LYS A 168 16.04 4.71 -26.73
C LYS A 168 17.28 4.10 -26.06
N LYS A 169 18.48 4.39 -26.57
CA LYS A 169 19.78 3.93 -26.02
C LYS A 169 20.22 4.72 -24.79
N ILE A 170 19.61 5.88 -24.53
CA ILE A 170 19.86 6.64 -23.30
C ILE A 170 19.47 5.77 -22.11
N ASN A 171 20.39 5.61 -21.16
CA ASN A 171 20.22 4.75 -19.99
C ASN A 171 19.92 5.53 -18.70
N GLU A 172 20.00 6.86 -18.75
CA GLU A 172 19.52 7.74 -17.69
C GLU A 172 18.01 7.96 -17.85
N ILE A 173 17.24 7.57 -16.83
CA ILE A 173 15.79 7.58 -16.85
C ILE A 173 15.20 8.53 -15.81
N ASN A 174 13.97 8.95 -16.07
CA ASN A 174 13.11 9.67 -15.15
C ASN A 174 12.48 8.69 -14.15
N THR A 175 12.66 8.94 -12.85
CA THR A 175 12.07 8.11 -11.79
C THR A 175 10.63 8.51 -11.45
N GLY A 176 10.17 9.68 -11.91
CA GLY A 176 8.86 10.22 -11.59
C GLY A 176 8.77 10.95 -10.25
N CYS A 177 9.90 11.19 -9.58
CA CYS A 177 9.98 11.99 -8.36
C CYS A 177 10.51 13.41 -8.66
N TYR A 178 9.77 14.42 -8.24
CA TYR A 178 10.02 15.83 -8.57
C TYR A 178 9.87 16.73 -7.35
N ILE A 179 10.57 17.87 -7.33
CA ILE A 179 10.29 18.98 -6.41
C ILE A 179 10.04 20.24 -7.23
N PHE A 180 8.94 20.92 -6.93
CA PHE A 180 8.55 22.16 -7.59
C PHE A 180 8.46 23.30 -6.58
N ASN A 181 8.96 24.47 -6.96
CA ASN A 181 8.58 25.72 -6.33
C ASN A 181 7.14 26.08 -6.75
N ILE A 182 6.27 26.37 -5.77
CA ILE A 182 4.83 26.58 -6.00
C ILE A 182 4.53 27.78 -6.88
N ASP A 183 5.24 28.91 -6.71
CA ASP A 183 5.01 30.10 -7.52
C ASP A 183 5.31 29.88 -8.99
N TRP A 184 6.39 29.15 -9.28
CA TRP A 184 6.73 28.79 -10.64
C TRP A 184 5.73 27.78 -11.20
N LEU A 185 5.37 26.75 -10.42
CA LEU A 185 4.43 25.72 -10.85
C LEU A 185 3.06 26.30 -11.20
N LYS A 186 2.51 27.20 -10.37
CA LYS A 186 1.23 27.89 -10.62
C LYS A 186 1.22 28.64 -11.96
N LYS A 187 2.34 29.24 -12.35
CA LYS A 187 2.49 29.99 -13.62
C LYS A 187 2.71 29.08 -14.83
N SER A 188 3.28 27.90 -14.62
CA SER A 188 3.74 27.02 -15.70
C SER A 188 2.83 25.83 -15.97
N ILE A 189 2.04 25.36 -15.00
CA ILE A 189 1.21 24.15 -15.12
C ILE A 189 0.18 24.24 -16.26
N GLY A 190 -0.33 25.46 -16.55
CA GLY A 190 -1.28 25.71 -17.63
C GLY A 190 -0.67 25.61 -19.04
N GLN A 191 0.66 25.54 -19.16
CA GLN A 191 1.39 25.47 -20.43
C GLN A 191 1.62 24.01 -20.89
N ILE A 192 1.27 23.00 -20.08
CA ILE A 192 1.34 21.61 -20.51
C ILE A 192 0.26 21.38 -21.59
N SER A 193 0.70 20.91 -22.75
CA SER A 193 -0.17 20.53 -23.86
C SER A 193 -0.56 19.05 -23.74
N LYS A 194 -1.68 18.66 -24.38
CA LYS A 194 -1.98 17.24 -24.55
C LYS A 194 -0.94 16.61 -25.46
N SER A 195 -0.44 15.45 -25.06
CA SER A 195 0.40 14.60 -25.89
C SER A 195 -0.39 13.96 -27.03
N ASN A 196 0.31 13.20 -27.89
CA ASN A 196 -0.32 12.41 -28.96
C ASN A 196 -1.31 11.34 -28.43
N SER A 197 -1.16 10.91 -27.17
CA SER A 197 -2.10 10.01 -26.49
C SER A 197 -3.28 10.73 -25.83
N GLY A 198 -3.33 12.07 -25.89
CA GLY A 198 -4.39 12.88 -25.30
C GLY A 198 -4.23 13.19 -23.81
N GLU A 199 -3.10 12.82 -23.21
CA GLU A 199 -2.79 13.00 -21.78
C GLU A 199 -1.87 14.21 -21.54
N TYR A 200 -1.95 14.79 -20.34
CA TYR A 200 -1.02 15.81 -19.86
C TYR A 200 0.08 15.16 -19.02
N TYR A 201 1.35 15.42 -19.33
CA TYR A 201 2.49 14.79 -18.66
C TYR A 201 3.32 15.79 -17.84
N ILE A 202 3.56 15.46 -16.55
CA ILE A 202 4.53 16.20 -15.70
C ILE A 202 5.90 16.38 -16.39
N PRO A 203 6.47 15.36 -17.07
CA PRO A 203 7.69 15.49 -17.85
C PRO A 203 7.79 16.75 -18.74
N ASP A 204 6.69 17.24 -19.31
CA ASP A 204 6.69 18.42 -20.19
C ASP A 204 7.10 19.71 -19.46
N LEU A 205 6.92 19.76 -18.13
CA LEU A 205 7.38 20.89 -17.30
C LEU A 205 8.89 21.11 -17.37
N ILE A 206 9.68 20.08 -17.69
CA ILE A 206 11.13 20.22 -17.88
C ILE A 206 11.42 21.07 -19.11
N SER A 207 10.81 20.74 -20.25
CA SER A 207 10.98 21.49 -21.49
C SER A 207 10.47 22.93 -21.34
N ILE A 208 9.35 23.12 -20.65
CA ILE A 208 8.80 24.44 -20.31
C ILE A 208 9.79 25.25 -19.47
N ALA A 209 10.35 24.66 -18.41
CA ALA A 209 11.35 25.31 -17.55
C ALA A 209 12.61 25.71 -18.34
N VAL A 210 13.11 24.82 -19.19
CA VAL A 210 14.29 25.08 -20.04
C VAL A 210 14.03 26.23 -21.00
N ASN A 211 12.87 26.27 -21.66
CA ASN A 211 12.49 27.37 -22.56
C ASN A 211 12.36 28.71 -21.84
N GLN A 212 11.88 28.69 -20.59
CA GLN A 212 11.80 29.86 -19.73
C GLN A 212 13.15 30.26 -19.10
N LYS A 213 14.25 29.54 -19.40
CA LYS A 213 15.56 29.70 -18.75
C LYS A 213 15.50 29.56 -17.22
N THR A 214 14.52 28.81 -16.72
CA THR A 214 14.37 28.50 -15.31
C THR A 214 15.42 27.47 -14.89
N HIS A 215 15.98 27.63 -13.69
CA HIS A 215 16.97 26.68 -13.20
C HIS A 215 16.33 25.33 -12.88
N VAL A 216 16.69 24.31 -13.68
CA VAL A 216 16.34 22.90 -13.49
C VAL A 216 17.54 22.17 -12.91
N ASN A 217 17.33 21.50 -11.79
CA ASN A 217 18.34 20.68 -11.13
C ASN A 217 17.99 19.18 -11.28
N SER A 218 19.00 18.31 -11.28
CA SER A 218 18.82 16.86 -11.32
C SER A 218 19.63 16.18 -10.25
N TYR A 219 18.99 15.29 -9.50
CA TYR A 219 19.62 14.47 -8.48
C TYR A 219 19.71 13.03 -8.99
N LEU A 220 20.92 12.49 -9.07
CA LEU A 220 21.15 11.12 -9.55
C LEU A 220 21.01 10.14 -8.38
N LEU A 221 20.03 9.24 -8.45
CA LEU A 221 19.89 8.12 -7.53
C LEU A 221 20.96 7.07 -7.84
N GLU A 222 21.96 6.96 -6.96
CA GLU A 222 23.07 6.02 -7.13
C GLU A 222 22.69 4.58 -6.76
N ASN A 223 21.91 4.43 -5.68
CA ASN A 223 21.46 3.12 -5.20
C ASN A 223 20.28 2.62 -6.02
N ASN A 224 20.56 1.77 -7.00
CA ASN A 224 19.55 1.21 -7.90
C ASN A 224 18.50 0.31 -7.23
N LYS A 225 18.65 -0.01 -5.95
CA LYS A 225 17.66 -0.77 -5.18
C LYS A 225 16.52 0.10 -4.69
N GLU A 226 16.72 1.41 -4.62
CA GLU A 226 15.75 2.38 -4.10
C GLU A 226 14.68 2.79 -5.11
N TRP A 227 14.69 2.19 -6.29
CA TRP A 227 13.66 2.40 -7.27
C TRP A 227 13.48 1.15 -8.13
N VAL A 228 12.24 0.71 -8.27
CA VAL A 228 11.84 -0.41 -9.12
C VAL A 228 10.57 0.01 -9.86
N SER A 229 10.58 -0.04 -11.18
CA SER A 229 9.35 0.16 -11.97
C SER A 229 8.41 -1.00 -11.71
N VAL A 230 7.18 -0.75 -11.24
CA VAL A 230 6.15 -1.76 -11.01
C VAL A 230 4.96 -1.51 -11.94
N ASN A 231 5.11 -1.85 -13.20
CA ASN A 231 4.08 -1.67 -14.23
C ASN A 231 3.50 -2.98 -14.76
N THR A 232 4.19 -4.11 -14.57
CA THR A 232 3.80 -5.44 -15.04
C THR A 232 3.87 -6.45 -13.91
N GLN A 233 3.29 -7.65 -14.11
CA GLN A 233 3.36 -8.72 -13.12
C GLN A 233 4.81 -9.23 -12.89
N GLU A 234 5.65 -9.24 -13.93
CA GLU A 234 7.07 -9.61 -13.81
C GLU A 234 7.81 -8.62 -12.91
N GLN A 235 7.58 -7.33 -13.14
CA GLN A 235 8.13 -6.26 -12.30
C GLN A 235 7.60 -6.31 -10.86
N LEU A 236 6.35 -6.69 -10.64
CA LEU A 236 5.82 -6.91 -9.30
C LEU A 236 6.54 -8.07 -8.59
N LYS A 237 6.96 -9.13 -9.31
CA LYS A 237 7.78 -10.20 -8.73
C LYS A 237 9.17 -9.69 -8.33
N GLU A 238 9.80 -8.88 -9.17
CA GLU A 238 11.09 -8.25 -8.86
C GLU A 238 10.98 -7.36 -7.61
N ALA A 239 9.91 -6.57 -7.52
CA ALA A 239 9.58 -5.75 -6.36
C ALA A 239 9.42 -6.58 -5.08
N ASN A 240 8.73 -7.73 -5.15
CA ASN A 240 8.60 -8.66 -4.02
C ASN A 240 9.96 -9.18 -3.55
N ILE A 241 10.82 -9.60 -4.48
CA ILE A 241 12.16 -10.09 -4.15
C ILE A 241 12.98 -9.00 -3.46
N GLU A 242 12.92 -7.77 -3.94
CA GLU A 242 13.71 -6.68 -3.36
C GLU A 242 13.22 -6.27 -1.97
N ILE A 243 11.91 -6.17 -1.75
CA ILE A 243 11.36 -5.91 -0.42
C ILE A 243 11.63 -7.08 0.54
N LEU A 244 11.50 -8.34 0.09
CA LEU A 244 11.86 -9.50 0.94
C LEU A 244 13.30 -9.40 1.45
N LYS A 245 14.26 -9.05 0.59
CA LYS A 245 15.65 -8.85 1.00
C LYS A 245 15.82 -7.74 2.03
N ARG A 246 14.99 -6.69 2.00
CA ARG A 246 15.02 -5.58 2.97
C ARG A 246 14.39 -5.96 4.30
N LEU A 247 13.27 -6.69 4.25
CA LEU A 247 12.55 -7.14 5.44
C LEU A 247 13.28 -8.26 6.15
N LYS A 248 14.09 -9.06 5.44
CA LYS A 248 14.95 -10.10 6.04
C LYS A 248 15.69 -9.57 7.24
N LYS A 249 15.28 -10.07 8.40
CA LYS A 249 15.82 -9.66 9.67
C LYS A 249 17.12 -10.41 9.93
N LYS A 250 18.13 -9.70 10.43
CA LYS A 250 19.32 -10.34 11.01
C LYS A 250 18.96 -10.92 12.39
N LYS A 251 19.81 -11.79 12.96
CA LYS A 251 19.57 -12.47 14.23
C LYS A 251 18.92 -11.57 15.29
N GLN A 252 17.76 -11.98 15.78
CA GLN A 252 17.03 -11.35 16.88
C GLN A 252 16.17 -12.43 17.56
N PRO A 253 15.83 -12.27 18.85
CA PRO A 253 15.43 -13.40 19.68
C PRO A 253 14.08 -14.01 19.34
N THR A 254 13.01 -13.23 19.14
CA THR A 254 11.64 -13.77 19.06
C THR A 254 10.71 -12.92 18.19
N VAL A 255 9.86 -13.57 17.39
CA VAL A 255 8.70 -12.97 16.71
C VAL A 255 7.42 -13.71 17.07
N PHE A 256 6.36 -12.96 17.37
CA PHE A 256 5.00 -13.46 17.56
C PHE A 256 4.18 -13.22 16.29
N VAL A 257 3.77 -14.30 15.63
CA VAL A 257 3.04 -14.25 14.37
C VAL A 257 1.57 -14.57 14.62
N PHE A 258 0.68 -13.62 14.39
CA PHE A 258 -0.75 -13.76 14.66
C PHE A 258 -1.59 -13.83 13.38
N GLY A 259 -2.52 -14.78 13.32
CA GLY A 259 -3.74 -14.60 12.55
C GLY A 259 -4.58 -13.45 13.10
N ILE A 260 -5.44 -12.84 12.27
CA ILE A 260 -6.32 -11.75 12.71
C ILE A 260 -7.75 -12.23 12.99
N ASP A 261 -8.38 -12.87 12.00
CA ASP A 261 -9.78 -13.26 12.00
C ASP A 261 -10.01 -14.41 12.96
N ASN A 262 -10.93 -14.24 13.92
CA ASN A 262 -11.22 -15.15 15.03
C ASN A 262 -10.05 -15.48 15.96
N THR A 263 -8.86 -14.91 15.71
CA THR A 263 -7.73 -14.89 16.64
C THR A 263 -7.76 -13.64 17.52
N LEU A 264 -7.60 -12.45 16.92
CA LEU A 264 -7.55 -11.18 17.65
C LEU A 264 -8.87 -10.40 17.56
N ILE A 265 -9.70 -10.69 16.55
CA ILE A 265 -11.01 -10.06 16.34
C ILE A 265 -12.06 -11.15 16.17
N ASN A 266 -13.23 -10.96 16.77
CA ASN A 266 -14.39 -11.81 16.60
C ASN A 266 -15.12 -11.50 15.27
N THR A 267 -14.61 -12.08 14.20
CA THR A 267 -15.15 -11.88 12.83
C THR A 267 -16.54 -12.49 12.67
N ASP A 268 -16.87 -13.52 13.44
CA ASP A 268 -18.21 -14.11 13.45
C ASP A 268 -19.24 -13.13 14.03
N ALA A 269 -18.89 -12.39 15.09
CA ALA A 269 -19.72 -11.32 15.63
C ALA A 269 -19.87 -10.13 14.66
N ILE A 270 -18.82 -9.79 13.90
CA ILE A 270 -18.90 -8.76 12.84
C ILE A 270 -19.95 -9.17 11.80
N LYS A 271 -19.88 -10.40 11.28
CA LYS A 271 -20.85 -10.89 10.29
C LYS A 271 -22.28 -10.85 10.82
N LYS A 272 -22.47 -11.23 12.08
CA LYS A 272 -23.77 -11.16 12.75
C LYS A 272 -24.28 -9.71 12.83
N HIS A 273 -23.44 -8.76 13.25
CA HIS A 273 -23.81 -7.34 13.30
C HIS A 273 -24.16 -6.78 11.92
N VAL A 274 -23.37 -7.10 10.89
CA VAL A 274 -23.65 -6.70 9.50
C VAL A 274 -25.02 -7.23 9.06
N GLY A 275 -25.29 -8.52 9.28
CA GLY A 275 -26.53 -9.15 8.81
C GLY A 275 -27.78 -8.76 9.61
N GLN A 276 -27.65 -8.46 10.90
CA GLN A 276 -28.78 -8.17 11.79
C GLN A 276 -29.08 -6.68 11.96
N ASN A 277 -28.13 -5.80 11.66
CA ASN A 277 -28.29 -4.37 11.84
C ASN A 277 -28.05 -3.63 10.53
N LEU A 278 -26.83 -3.70 9.98
CA LEU A 278 -26.42 -2.80 8.91
C LEU A 278 -27.10 -3.08 7.56
N VAL A 279 -27.23 -4.36 7.19
CA VAL A 279 -27.91 -4.75 5.95
C VAL A 279 -29.40 -4.41 5.97
N PRO A 280 -30.17 -4.74 7.03
CA PRO A 280 -31.54 -4.26 7.20
C PRO A 280 -31.67 -2.74 7.09
N ASP A 281 -30.82 -2.00 7.81
CA ASP A 281 -30.90 -0.53 7.87
C ASP A 281 -30.61 0.13 6.51
N LEU A 282 -29.68 -0.43 5.73
CA LEU A 282 -29.26 0.15 4.45
C LEU A 282 -30.10 -0.31 3.26
N PHE A 283 -30.54 -1.57 3.25
CA PHE A 283 -31.11 -2.22 2.07
C PHE A 283 -32.49 -2.85 2.30
N GLY A 284 -32.95 -2.90 3.56
CA GLY A 284 -34.20 -3.52 3.96
C GLY A 284 -34.12 -5.05 4.09
N ASP A 285 -35.02 -5.61 4.89
CA ASP A 285 -34.98 -7.03 5.28
C ASP A 285 -35.04 -8.01 4.10
N LYS A 286 -35.73 -7.62 3.02
CA LYS A 286 -35.92 -8.47 1.84
C LYS A 286 -34.62 -8.82 1.12
N LEU A 287 -33.57 -8.00 1.28
CA LEU A 287 -32.31 -8.17 0.57
C LEU A 287 -31.23 -8.89 1.40
N ILE A 288 -31.50 -9.26 2.65
CA ILE A 288 -30.54 -9.95 3.53
C ILE A 288 -30.04 -11.26 2.89
N ASN A 289 -30.96 -12.09 2.38
CA ASN A 289 -30.59 -13.37 1.77
C ASN A 289 -29.77 -13.16 0.49
N THR A 290 -30.19 -12.24 -0.38
CA THR A 290 -29.47 -11.89 -1.61
C THR A 290 -28.06 -11.37 -1.31
N PHE A 291 -27.92 -10.56 -0.26
CA PHE A 291 -26.63 -10.04 0.19
C PHE A 291 -25.68 -11.18 0.58
N TRP A 292 -26.13 -12.10 1.44
CA TRP A 292 -25.28 -13.21 1.89
C TRP A 292 -25.01 -14.25 0.80
N GLU A 293 -25.95 -14.46 -0.14
CA GLU A 293 -25.71 -15.29 -1.31
C GLU A 293 -24.58 -14.72 -2.18
N GLU A 294 -24.60 -13.43 -2.50
CA GLU A 294 -23.54 -12.80 -3.28
C GLU A 294 -22.20 -12.76 -2.54
N TYR A 295 -22.23 -12.58 -1.23
CA TYR A 295 -21.04 -12.66 -0.37
C TYR A 295 -20.40 -14.06 -0.47
N GLU A 296 -21.19 -15.12 -0.33
CA GLU A 296 -20.70 -16.49 -0.43
C GLU A 296 -20.32 -16.91 -1.86
N ASN A 297 -21.01 -16.40 -2.88
CA ASN A 297 -20.63 -16.60 -4.29
C ASN A 297 -19.25 -16.01 -4.55
N THR A 298 -19.00 -14.80 -4.08
CA THR A 298 -17.68 -14.14 -4.16
C THR A 298 -16.62 -15.01 -3.46
N ARG A 299 -16.90 -15.50 -2.24
CA ARG A 299 -15.98 -16.39 -1.51
C ARG A 299 -15.63 -17.65 -2.29
N LYS A 300 -16.63 -18.30 -2.90
CA LYS A 300 -16.42 -19.54 -3.68
C LYS A 300 -15.60 -19.29 -4.94
N ASN A 301 -15.80 -18.14 -5.59
CA ASN A 301 -15.12 -17.81 -6.83
C ASN A 301 -13.64 -17.46 -6.62
N PHE A 302 -13.32 -16.72 -5.55
CA PHE A 302 -11.97 -16.22 -5.31
C PHE A 302 -11.20 -16.95 -4.18
N GLY A 303 -11.88 -17.80 -3.40
CA GLY A 303 -11.31 -18.41 -2.18
C GLY A 303 -11.38 -17.51 -0.94
N PHE A 304 -11.66 -16.22 -1.12
CA PHE A 304 -11.89 -15.21 -0.10
C PHE A 304 -12.97 -14.22 -0.56
N VAL A 305 -13.44 -13.34 0.32
CA VAL A 305 -14.40 -12.30 -0.08
C VAL A 305 -13.68 -11.00 -0.36
N SER A 306 -13.63 -10.62 -1.64
CA SER A 306 -13.30 -9.27 -2.11
C SER A 306 -14.50 -8.36 -1.91
N ILE A 307 -14.43 -7.41 -0.97
CA ILE A 307 -15.54 -6.48 -0.72
C ILE A 307 -15.92 -5.67 -1.97
N PRO A 308 -14.95 -5.19 -2.78
CA PRO A 308 -15.27 -4.50 -4.01
C PRO A 308 -16.01 -5.36 -5.04
N ASP A 309 -15.50 -6.56 -5.34
CA ASP A 309 -16.12 -7.42 -6.36
C ASP A 309 -17.50 -7.91 -5.90
N PHE A 310 -17.63 -8.22 -4.60
CA PHE A 310 -18.91 -8.51 -3.96
C PHE A 310 -19.89 -7.33 -4.09
N SER A 311 -19.45 -6.11 -3.80
CA SER A 311 -20.30 -4.92 -3.84
C SER A 311 -20.83 -4.62 -5.26
N ASP A 312 -19.98 -4.81 -6.27
CA ASP A 312 -20.34 -4.60 -7.68
C ASP A 312 -21.30 -5.70 -8.17
N ALA A 313 -21.04 -6.96 -7.78
CA ALA A 313 -21.92 -8.09 -8.09
C ALA A 313 -23.31 -7.93 -7.46
N PHE A 314 -23.37 -7.56 -6.18
CA PHE A 314 -24.63 -7.31 -5.49
C PHE A 314 -25.42 -6.17 -6.14
N ALA A 315 -24.78 -5.02 -6.38
CA ALA A 315 -25.41 -3.85 -7.01
C ALA A 315 -25.96 -4.18 -8.41
N THR A 316 -25.21 -4.98 -9.18
CA THR A 316 -25.64 -5.49 -10.49
C THR A 316 -26.84 -6.41 -10.35
N ARG A 317 -26.80 -7.36 -9.40
CA ARG A 317 -27.87 -8.36 -9.19
C ARG A 317 -29.20 -7.72 -8.80
N VAL A 318 -29.16 -6.64 -8.00
CA VAL A 318 -30.37 -5.92 -7.57
C VAL A 318 -30.72 -4.73 -8.48
N ASN A 319 -29.90 -4.46 -9.50
CA ASN A 319 -30.05 -3.35 -10.45
C ASN A 319 -30.12 -1.96 -9.78
N ILE A 320 -29.28 -1.74 -8.77
CA ILE A 320 -29.13 -0.45 -8.06
C ILE A 320 -27.63 -0.14 -7.93
N PRO A 321 -27.02 0.57 -8.90
CA PRO A 321 -25.58 0.83 -8.92
C PRO A 321 -25.04 1.51 -7.65
N GLU A 322 -25.84 2.36 -7.00
CA GLU A 322 -25.48 3.11 -5.78
C GLU A 322 -25.21 2.19 -4.58
N TYR A 323 -25.71 0.95 -4.60
CA TYR A 323 -25.49 -0.01 -3.53
C TYR A 323 -24.05 -0.52 -3.49
N SER A 324 -23.32 -0.50 -4.61
CA SER A 324 -21.89 -0.84 -4.59
C SER A 324 -21.12 0.12 -3.68
N TYR A 325 -21.33 1.43 -3.87
CA TYR A 325 -20.75 2.47 -3.02
C TYR A 325 -21.18 2.31 -1.55
N SER A 326 -22.48 2.06 -1.32
CA SER A 326 -23.04 1.93 0.04
C SER A 326 -22.44 0.75 0.82
N ILE A 327 -22.24 -0.40 0.16
CA ILE A 327 -21.62 -1.58 0.74
C ILE A 327 -20.15 -1.31 1.10
N ARG A 328 -19.37 -0.76 0.16
CA ARG A 328 -17.95 -0.43 0.42
C ARG A 328 -17.83 0.52 1.60
N LYS A 329 -18.62 1.59 1.61
CA LYS A 329 -18.67 2.56 2.71
C LYS A 329 -19.03 1.90 4.04
N MET A 330 -20.02 1.02 4.07
CA MET A 330 -20.42 0.27 5.27
C MET A 330 -19.24 -0.54 5.82
N PHE A 331 -18.61 -1.39 5.00
CA PHE A 331 -17.49 -2.23 5.45
C PHE A 331 -16.28 -1.41 5.89
N TYR A 332 -15.91 -0.36 5.16
CA TYR A 332 -14.74 0.47 5.47
C TYR A 332 -14.94 1.36 6.71
N SER A 333 -16.17 1.48 7.20
CA SER A 333 -16.55 2.29 8.35
C SER A 333 -16.95 1.47 9.58
N LEU A 334 -16.78 0.15 9.56
CA LEU A 334 -17.14 -0.72 10.68
C LEU A 334 -16.35 -0.35 11.96
N PRO A 335 -16.99 -0.36 13.15
CA PRO A 335 -16.32 -0.08 14.43
C PRO A 335 -15.60 -1.34 14.93
N PHE A 336 -14.45 -1.66 14.32
CA PHE A 336 -13.70 -2.89 14.60
C PHE A 336 -13.23 -3.02 16.05
N ASP A 337 -13.06 -1.91 16.75
CA ASP A 337 -12.71 -1.83 18.16
C ASP A 337 -13.72 -2.54 19.08
N ARG A 338 -15.00 -2.60 18.67
CA ARG A 338 -16.06 -3.28 19.43
C ARG A 338 -16.04 -4.80 19.31
N PHE A 339 -15.22 -5.33 18.42
CA PHE A 339 -15.18 -6.76 18.09
C PHE A 339 -13.84 -7.41 18.46
N ILE A 340 -12.96 -6.71 19.19
CA ILE A 340 -11.72 -7.26 19.68
C ILE A 340 -12.02 -8.40 20.67
N CYS A 341 -11.29 -9.51 20.56
CA CYS A 341 -11.42 -10.62 21.50
C CYS A 341 -10.97 -10.21 22.91
N ASP A 342 -11.65 -10.72 23.94
CA ASP A 342 -11.27 -10.45 25.34
C ASP A 342 -9.82 -10.87 25.63
N GLY A 343 -9.06 -10.02 26.34
CA GLY A 343 -7.68 -10.28 26.72
C GLY A 343 -6.61 -9.84 25.70
N VAL A 344 -7.00 -9.38 24.51
CA VAL A 344 -6.04 -8.99 23.45
C VAL A 344 -5.17 -7.81 23.88
N ASN A 345 -5.73 -6.80 24.54
CA ASN A 345 -4.94 -5.64 24.97
C ASN A 345 -3.88 -6.05 26.00
N GLU A 346 -4.25 -6.88 26.98
CA GLU A 346 -3.36 -7.40 28.01
C GLU A 346 -2.28 -8.32 27.44
N LEU A 347 -2.62 -9.09 26.38
CA LEU A 347 -1.64 -9.88 25.65
C LEU A 347 -0.64 -8.97 24.92
N MET A 348 -1.12 -7.99 24.15
CA MET A 348 -0.28 -7.07 23.38
C MET A 348 0.65 -6.28 24.30
N ASP A 349 0.13 -5.75 25.41
CA ASP A 349 0.91 -5.02 26.40
C ASP A 349 2.02 -5.89 27.00
N TYR A 350 1.78 -7.20 27.17
CA TYR A 350 2.76 -8.14 27.72
C TYR A 350 3.85 -8.54 26.71
N ILE A 351 3.50 -8.72 25.42
CA ILE A 351 4.43 -9.26 24.42
C ILE A 351 5.22 -8.19 23.66
N GLN A 352 4.75 -6.94 23.62
CA GLN A 352 5.43 -5.84 22.89
C GLN A 352 6.89 -5.63 23.31
N GLU A 353 7.24 -5.94 24.57
CA GLU A 353 8.62 -5.79 25.08
C GLU A 353 9.46 -7.07 24.90
N LYS A 354 8.88 -8.17 24.38
CA LYS A 354 9.49 -9.51 24.35
C LYS A 354 9.91 -9.97 22.97
N GLY A 355 9.44 -9.31 21.92
CA GLY A 355 9.74 -9.65 20.54
C GLY A 355 8.90 -8.84 19.57
N GLU A 356 9.20 -8.98 18.28
CA GLU A 356 8.39 -8.33 17.24
C GLU A 356 7.01 -9.00 17.12
N ILE A 357 5.98 -8.21 16.84
CA ILE A 357 4.62 -8.67 16.61
C ILE A 357 4.29 -8.51 15.12
N ALA A 358 4.05 -9.64 14.45
CA ALA A 358 3.66 -9.68 13.04
C ALA A 358 2.22 -10.19 12.89
N ILE A 359 1.40 -9.47 12.14
CA ILE A 359 0.07 -9.95 11.72
C ILE A 359 0.18 -10.56 10.34
N VAL A 360 -0.36 -11.76 10.18
CA VAL A 360 -0.52 -12.43 8.89
C VAL A 360 -2.00 -12.69 8.66
N SER A 361 -2.60 -11.95 7.73
CA SER A 361 -4.03 -12.01 7.40
C SER A 361 -4.26 -12.66 6.03
N GLU A 362 -5.41 -13.32 5.90
CA GLU A 362 -5.89 -13.91 4.65
C GLU A 362 -7.12 -13.15 4.13
N GLY A 363 -7.12 -12.76 2.86
CA GLY A 363 -8.30 -12.26 2.16
C GLY A 363 -8.07 -11.00 1.34
N ASP A 364 -9.12 -10.18 1.24
CA ASP A 364 -9.16 -8.99 0.40
C ASP A 364 -8.06 -7.98 0.73
N LEU A 365 -7.25 -7.67 -0.29
CA LEU A 365 -6.12 -6.74 -0.25
C LEU A 365 -6.53 -5.27 -0.04
N VAL A 366 -7.82 -4.96 -0.18
CA VAL A 366 -8.38 -3.65 0.21
C VAL A 366 -8.91 -3.71 1.63
N TYR A 367 -9.87 -4.57 1.92
CA TYR A 367 -10.59 -4.57 3.20
C TYR A 367 -9.73 -5.01 4.40
N GLN A 368 -8.83 -5.99 4.24
CA GLN A 368 -8.03 -6.50 5.35
C GLN A 368 -7.07 -5.43 5.93
N PRO A 369 -6.31 -4.67 5.12
CA PRO A 369 -5.53 -3.53 5.63
C PRO A 369 -6.38 -2.51 6.38
N ILE A 370 -7.57 -2.18 5.86
CA ILE A 370 -8.50 -1.23 6.49
C ILE A 370 -8.91 -1.72 7.87
N LYS A 371 -9.34 -2.98 7.95
CA LYS A 371 -9.73 -3.62 9.20
C LYS A 371 -8.60 -3.57 10.22
N ILE A 372 -7.39 -3.99 9.84
CA ILE A 372 -6.24 -4.06 10.75
C ILE A 372 -5.81 -2.68 11.23
N LYS A 373 -5.76 -1.70 10.32
CA LYS A 373 -5.31 -0.34 10.62
C LYS A 373 -6.22 0.41 11.59
N ASN A 374 -7.52 0.13 11.56
CA ASN A 374 -8.50 0.78 12.44
C ASN A 374 -8.60 0.13 13.83
N LEU A 375 -7.68 -0.78 14.19
CA LEU A 375 -7.67 -1.41 15.51
C LEU A 375 -6.82 -0.61 16.49
N PRO A 376 -7.26 -0.46 17.75
CA PRO A 376 -6.53 0.33 18.76
C PRO A 376 -5.15 -0.26 19.12
N PHE A 377 -4.98 -1.58 19.00
CA PHE A 377 -3.71 -2.25 19.26
C PHE A 377 -2.73 -2.22 18.08
N VAL A 378 -3.10 -1.64 16.93
CA VAL A 378 -2.23 -1.61 15.74
C VAL A 378 -0.88 -0.93 16.00
N LYS A 379 -0.84 0.01 16.97
CA LYS A 379 0.37 0.70 17.42
C LYS A 379 1.46 -0.23 17.98
N TYR A 380 1.10 -1.44 18.38
CA TYR A 380 2.03 -2.46 18.90
C TYR A 380 2.54 -3.39 17.79
N ILE A 381 1.98 -3.31 16.59
CA ILE A 381 2.27 -4.24 15.50
C ILE A 381 3.44 -3.71 14.68
N ASP A 382 4.51 -4.50 14.60
CA ASP A 382 5.71 -4.15 13.83
C ASP A 382 5.47 -4.36 12.33
N GLU A 383 4.84 -5.47 11.94
CA GLU A 383 4.63 -5.81 10.54
C GLU A 383 3.22 -6.38 10.28
N VAL A 384 2.63 -6.00 9.14
CA VAL A 384 1.33 -6.50 8.68
C VAL A 384 1.46 -7.06 7.28
N PHE A 385 1.15 -8.34 7.13
CA PHE A 385 1.15 -9.06 5.87
C PHE A 385 -0.26 -9.52 5.53
N VAL A 386 -0.79 -9.07 4.39
CA VAL A 386 -2.08 -9.51 3.87
C VAL A 386 -1.87 -10.30 2.59
N PHE A 387 -2.30 -11.55 2.58
CA PHE A 387 -2.25 -12.41 1.40
C PHE A 387 -3.64 -12.87 1.00
N GLU A 388 -3.90 -13.01 -0.30
CA GLU A 388 -5.15 -13.63 -0.77
C GLU A 388 -5.27 -15.09 -0.29
N ASN A 389 -4.14 -15.79 -0.20
CA ASN A 389 -4.02 -17.11 0.41
C ASN A 389 -2.79 -17.14 1.32
N LYS A 390 -3.02 -17.40 2.61
CA LYS A 390 -1.96 -17.37 3.62
C LYS A 390 -1.00 -18.54 3.46
N ILE A 391 -1.53 -19.74 3.22
CA ILE A 391 -0.76 -20.98 3.16
C ILE A 391 0.28 -20.94 2.02
N THR A 392 -0.10 -20.44 0.84
CA THR A 392 0.81 -20.37 -0.31
C THR A 392 1.86 -19.27 -0.21
N ASN A 393 1.80 -18.41 0.81
CA ASN A 393 2.70 -17.26 1.00
C ASN A 393 3.42 -17.29 2.36
N ILE A 394 3.20 -18.31 3.18
CA ILE A 394 3.74 -18.36 4.54
C ILE A 394 5.27 -18.58 4.56
N ASP A 395 5.81 -19.14 3.47
CA ASP A 395 7.24 -19.23 3.20
C ASP A 395 7.95 -17.88 3.26
N LYS A 396 7.29 -16.82 2.78
CA LYS A 396 7.81 -15.45 2.85
C LYS A 396 8.01 -15.00 4.29
N ILE A 397 7.10 -15.36 5.20
CA ILE A 397 7.21 -15.02 6.62
C ILE A 397 8.36 -15.79 7.27
N VAL A 398 8.48 -17.08 6.97
CA VAL A 398 9.61 -17.90 7.46
C VAL A 398 10.94 -17.34 6.97
N ASP A 399 11.04 -16.94 5.70
CA ASP A 399 12.25 -16.37 5.09
C ASP A 399 12.62 -15.00 5.70
N ILE A 400 11.64 -14.14 5.98
CA ILE A 400 11.87 -12.84 6.66
C ILE A 400 12.51 -13.05 8.04
N TYR A 401 12.07 -14.07 8.78
CA TYR A 401 12.46 -14.32 10.17
C TYR A 401 13.35 -15.56 10.35
N GLN A 402 14.09 -16.01 9.33
CA GLN A 402 14.68 -17.37 9.30
C GLN A 402 15.43 -17.77 10.60
N ASP A 403 16.20 -16.84 11.18
CA ASP A 403 17.08 -17.07 12.35
C ASP A 403 16.47 -16.65 13.70
N TRP A 404 15.16 -16.39 13.74
CA TRP A 404 14.44 -15.96 14.95
C TRP A 404 13.64 -17.11 15.56
N ARG A 405 13.42 -17.09 16.88
CA ARG A 405 12.39 -17.93 17.51
C ARG A 405 11.02 -17.45 17.03
N LYS A 406 10.22 -18.35 16.45
CA LYS A 406 8.90 -18.01 15.91
C LYS A 406 7.83 -18.66 16.78
N ILE A 407 6.89 -17.85 17.26
CA ILE A 407 5.70 -18.33 17.96
C ILE A 407 4.50 -17.92 17.11
N ILE A 408 3.82 -18.88 16.50
CA ILE A 408 2.66 -18.64 15.64
C ILE A 408 1.36 -19.01 16.36
N ILE A 409 0.40 -18.09 16.31
CA ILE A 409 -0.91 -18.17 16.94
C ILE A 409 -1.99 -17.93 15.88
N ASP A 410 -2.84 -18.92 15.64
CA ASP A 410 -3.90 -18.84 14.62
C ASP A 410 -5.07 -19.76 15.02
N ASP A 411 -6.28 -19.43 14.57
CA ASP A 411 -7.47 -20.27 14.77
C ASP A 411 -7.50 -21.46 13.80
N LYS A 412 -6.81 -21.38 12.67
CA LYS A 412 -6.78 -22.44 11.65
C LYS A 412 -5.57 -23.37 11.85
N ALA A 413 -5.85 -24.61 12.26
CA ALA A 413 -4.84 -25.66 12.37
C ALA A 413 -4.08 -25.94 11.05
N SER A 414 -4.71 -25.70 9.89
CA SER A 414 -4.08 -25.86 8.56
C SER A 414 -2.97 -24.82 8.28
N VAL A 415 -3.13 -23.60 8.80
CA VAL A 415 -2.10 -22.55 8.73
C VAL A 415 -0.92 -22.93 9.61
N LEU A 416 -1.19 -23.33 10.86
CA LEU A 416 -0.16 -23.77 11.81
C LEU A 416 0.63 -24.97 11.28
N SER A 417 -0.06 -25.95 10.70
CA SER A 417 0.56 -27.11 10.07
C SER A 417 1.47 -26.72 8.90
N SER A 418 1.02 -25.81 8.04
CA SER A 418 1.83 -25.32 6.92
C SER A 418 3.08 -24.58 7.40
N PHE A 419 2.96 -23.76 8.45
CA PHE A 419 4.10 -23.06 9.05
C PHE A 419 5.12 -24.05 9.64
N LYS A 420 4.64 -25.01 10.45
CA LYS A 420 5.47 -26.02 11.12
C LYS A 420 6.23 -26.92 10.14
N LYS A 421 5.68 -27.17 8.94
CA LYS A 421 6.37 -27.91 7.87
C LYS A 421 7.57 -27.15 7.31
N LEU A 422 7.52 -25.82 7.28
CA LEU A 422 8.61 -24.97 6.80
C LEU A 422 9.62 -24.66 7.90
N ASP A 423 9.16 -24.54 9.15
CA ASP A 423 9.99 -24.34 10.32
C ASP A 423 9.59 -25.32 11.45
N PRO A 424 10.25 -26.49 11.55
CA PRO A 424 9.98 -27.48 12.58
C PRO A 424 10.17 -26.98 14.03
N GLU A 425 10.99 -25.94 14.23
CA GLU A 425 11.29 -25.39 15.55
C GLU A 425 10.27 -24.33 15.99
N ALA A 426 9.46 -23.81 15.07
CA ALA A 426 8.43 -22.81 15.37
C ALA A 426 7.41 -23.35 16.39
N ILE A 427 7.11 -22.58 17.43
CA ILE A 427 6.11 -22.96 18.44
C ILE A 427 4.73 -22.60 17.89
N THR A 428 3.84 -23.59 17.82
CA THR A 428 2.47 -23.42 17.32
C THR A 428 1.47 -23.41 18.48
N ILE A 429 0.68 -22.35 18.58
CA ILE A 429 -0.42 -22.24 19.54
C ILE A 429 -1.73 -22.23 18.76
N HIS A 430 -2.52 -23.29 18.86
CA HIS A 430 -3.83 -23.36 18.23
C HIS A 430 -4.87 -22.72 19.14
N LEU A 431 -5.43 -21.60 18.70
CA LEU A 431 -6.53 -20.96 19.40
C LEU A 431 -7.87 -21.56 18.97
N GLN A 432 -8.51 -22.29 19.86
CA GLN A 432 -9.79 -22.97 19.62
C GLN A 432 -10.96 -22.02 19.75
N GLN A 433 -10.96 -20.97 18.91
CA GLN A 433 -11.97 -19.91 18.89
C GLN A 433 -12.58 -19.75 17.48
N GLY A 434 -13.85 -19.34 17.44
CA GLY A 434 -14.56 -18.99 16.22
C GLY A 434 -14.88 -20.20 15.33
N THR A 435 -15.39 -19.90 14.13
CA THR A 435 -15.90 -20.91 13.19
C THR A 435 -14.87 -22.00 12.81
N TYR A 436 -13.58 -21.68 12.76
CA TYR A 436 -12.54 -22.62 12.30
C TYR A 436 -11.69 -23.23 13.43
N GLY A 437 -11.76 -22.68 14.65
CA GLY A 437 -10.96 -23.11 15.80
C GLY A 437 -11.10 -24.58 16.21
N HIS A 438 -12.15 -25.26 15.76
CA HIS A 438 -12.42 -26.66 16.08
C HIS A 438 -12.24 -27.61 14.89
N ILE A 439 -11.78 -27.11 13.74
CA ILE A 439 -11.52 -27.95 12.57
C ILE A 439 -10.13 -28.60 12.72
N PRO A 440 -10.05 -29.94 12.85
CA PRO A 440 -8.77 -30.61 12.99
C PRO A 440 -7.98 -30.60 11.68
N GLN A 441 -6.65 -30.64 11.78
CA GLN A 441 -5.77 -30.84 10.65
C GLN A 441 -5.12 -32.23 10.74
N SER A 442 -5.45 -33.11 9.78
CA SER A 442 -4.89 -34.46 9.76
C SER A 442 -3.37 -34.45 9.70
N GLY A 443 -2.73 -35.29 10.52
CA GLY A 443 -1.28 -35.44 10.60
C GLY A 443 -0.56 -34.26 11.27
N PHE A 444 -1.26 -33.42 12.02
CA PHE A 444 -0.68 -32.28 12.73
C PHE A 444 -1.23 -32.18 14.16
N THR A 445 -0.33 -32.00 15.12
CA THR A 445 -0.65 -31.66 16.50
C THR A 445 0.08 -30.36 16.84
N PRO A 446 -0.62 -29.30 17.28
CA PRO A 446 0.03 -28.06 17.68
C PRO A 446 0.87 -28.28 18.95
N ASN A 447 1.84 -27.39 19.20
CA ASN A 447 2.63 -27.46 20.43
C ASN A 447 1.77 -27.20 21.66
N LEU A 448 0.83 -26.26 21.55
CA LEU A 448 -0.09 -25.84 22.62
C LEU A 448 -1.48 -25.59 22.04
N GLU A 449 -2.52 -25.88 22.83
CA GLU A 449 -3.92 -25.60 22.49
C GLU A 449 -4.51 -24.65 23.53
N ALA A 450 -4.99 -23.49 23.08
CA ALA A 450 -5.59 -22.47 23.93
C ALA A 450 -7.07 -22.32 23.61
N LYS A 451 -7.91 -22.16 24.62
CA LYS A 451 -9.35 -21.90 24.49
C LYS A 451 -9.69 -20.42 24.36
N ASN A 452 -8.78 -19.54 24.77
CA ASN A 452 -8.93 -18.09 24.74
C ASN A 452 -7.56 -17.40 24.81
N ILE A 453 -7.56 -16.08 24.59
CA ILE A 453 -6.34 -15.25 24.57
C ILE A 453 -5.63 -15.22 25.93
N ASP A 454 -6.34 -15.31 27.05
CA ASP A 454 -5.71 -15.40 28.37
C ASP A 454 -4.85 -16.64 28.54
N GLN A 455 -5.28 -17.79 27.99
CA GLN A 455 -4.48 -19.00 27.97
C GLN A 455 -3.26 -18.86 27.05
N VAL A 456 -3.40 -18.21 25.89
CA VAL A 456 -2.26 -17.88 25.02
C VAL A 456 -1.23 -17.05 25.79
N ARG A 457 -1.67 -16.02 26.52
CA ARG A 457 -0.79 -15.18 27.33
C ARG A 457 -0.05 -15.98 28.41
N LYS A 458 -0.73 -16.89 29.12
CA LYS A 458 -0.11 -17.78 30.13
C LYS A 458 0.93 -18.70 29.51
N PHE A 459 0.62 -19.31 28.36
CA PHE A 459 1.59 -20.12 27.64
C PHE A 459 2.83 -19.32 27.25
N ILE A 460 2.67 -18.10 26.74
CA ILE A 460 3.82 -17.23 26.41
C ILE A 460 4.62 -16.83 27.66
N GLN A 461 4.01 -16.78 28.85
CA GLN A 461 4.73 -16.57 30.12
C GLN A 461 5.60 -17.75 30.54
N GLU A 462 5.27 -18.95 30.11
CA GLU A 462 5.97 -20.20 30.45
C GLU A 462 7.07 -20.57 29.43
N LEU A 463 7.05 -19.95 28.24
CA LEU A 463 7.98 -20.15 27.12
C LEU A 463 9.24 -19.27 27.22
#